data_AF-A0A097QV03-F1
#
_entry.id   AF-A0A097QV03-F1
#
_cell.length_a   1.000
_cell.length_b   1.000
_cell.length_c   1.000
_cell.angle_alpha   90.00
_cell.angle_beta   90.00
_cell.angle_gamma   90.00
#
_symmetry.space_group_name_H-M   'P 1'
#
loop_
_entity.id
_entity.type
_entity.pdbx_description
1 polymer ?
#
loop_
_entity_poly.entity_id
_entity_poly.type
_entity_poly.pdbx_seq_one_letter_code
_entity_poly.pdbx_strand_id
1 'polypeptide(L)'
;MGIFEEGKTDCVKELLRPAESVLNEGLDIAVEDFRMREKLWQSIEENYYRYRRGDCGTFLKDLDVHFRSKFEGALAILAWSFWQNGETYPPATRRYSNRELTAIERILRYNVFELYSKEDILKNIMHRDTNVLTLLRDYYRGTDRWIDEFLNDSNVKLYLRYFLKTKWDSYKEKLNSAIAEAIIRFDWIRDYLLMEDERTEAVAEAYRHQVENLRRQMVELRRNFEREKEELRRRLETAKEAEISRLLREKEEMKKQFEEERQRLIDEISKMKDEEARQMLEEELSKMQREMMANIKAMEEEIRRKELELQQKEMELRRKELKLKEKEDEVSKRIKQVMELAGKVEKGSRFVKLDEARMLEINFVGRMKSKFKDEIKLLSRNFKATSVEEKGTFDKSGYAGKLSERDLKNVPDNRMVEVRLKEKKLFGKKEEITVRALFYGRPERYAEAGFDTDPLELADINALLVDARDEAKNGRIVLLVASPTGFEKRIANYVNSNDFHRNFISENVSLALLDLESGELIYNPHDEYAKAFEPILRLERDNELISKVKNFLEERILQKGYVRLEEAAEEFTEDMVKQAFHELSKERGYITKFVDGVGYVLVREGFL
;
A
#
# COMPACT_ATOMS: atom_id res chain seq x y z
N MET A 1 -41.52 54.56 18.11
CA MET A 1 -40.72 54.54 19.35
C MET A 1 -41.57 53.84 20.40
N GLY A 2 -41.22 52.71 21.01
CA GLY A 2 -40.11 51.77 20.91
C GLY A 2 -40.33 50.76 22.04
N ILE A 3 -40.12 49.46 21.80
CA ILE A 3 -39.84 48.48 22.85
C ILE A 3 -38.80 47.55 22.24
N PHE A 4 -37.58 47.64 22.73
CA PHE A 4 -36.47 46.80 22.31
C PHE A 4 -36.78 45.34 22.64
N GLU A 5 -36.40 44.42 21.76
CA GLU A 5 -36.34 42.98 22.06
C GLU A 5 -35.33 42.77 23.20
N GLU A 6 -35.80 42.76 24.46
CA GLU A 6 -34.96 42.62 25.65
C GLU A 6 -34.57 41.16 25.91
N GLY A 7 -33.81 40.58 24.97
CA GLY A 7 -33.13 39.31 25.18
C GLY A 7 -32.04 39.44 26.25
N LYS A 8 -32.02 38.54 27.24
CA LYS A 8 -31.04 38.52 28.34
C LYS A 8 -29.79 37.78 27.89
N THR A 9 -28.77 38.49 27.42
CA THR A 9 -27.51 37.88 26.91
C THR A 9 -26.81 37.02 27.95
N ASP A 10 -26.85 37.39 29.22
CA ASP A 10 -26.21 36.62 30.29
C ASP A 10 -26.94 35.29 30.54
N CYS A 11 -28.27 35.27 30.41
CA CYS A 11 -29.05 34.03 30.43
C CYS A 11 -28.62 33.08 29.31
N VAL A 12 -28.45 33.60 28.08
CA VAL A 12 -28.05 32.79 26.93
C VAL A 12 -26.62 32.26 27.09
N LYS A 13 -25.69 33.07 27.60
CA LYS A 13 -24.32 32.63 27.92
C LYS A 13 -24.31 31.47 28.91
N GLU A 14 -25.11 31.55 29.98
CA GLU A 14 -25.24 30.47 30.96
C GLU A 14 -25.79 29.18 30.33
N LEU A 15 -26.84 29.28 29.51
CA LEU A 15 -27.40 28.11 28.82
C LEU A 15 -26.42 27.52 27.78
N LEU A 16 -25.62 28.35 27.12
CA LEU A 16 -24.65 27.92 26.10
C LEU A 16 -23.37 27.33 26.68
N ARG A 17 -23.03 27.59 27.95
CA ARG A 17 -21.74 27.16 28.53
C ARG A 17 -21.39 25.69 28.27
N PRO A 18 -22.30 24.70 28.46
CA PRO A 18 -21.99 23.30 28.15
C PRO A 18 -21.77 23.06 26.65
N ALA A 19 -22.53 23.74 25.79
CA ALA A 19 -22.39 23.65 24.35
C ALA A 19 -21.05 24.24 23.89
N GLU A 20 -20.64 25.38 24.45
CA GLU A 20 -19.36 26.01 24.14
C GLU A 20 -18.16 25.16 24.56
N SER A 21 -18.24 24.41 25.67
CA SER A 21 -17.21 23.43 26.04
C SER A 21 -16.99 22.41 24.93
N VAL A 22 -18.08 21.77 24.48
CA VAL A 22 -18.04 20.76 23.40
C VAL A 22 -17.54 21.36 22.08
N LEU A 23 -17.97 22.57 21.74
CA LEU A 23 -17.52 23.25 20.52
C LEU A 23 -16.02 23.58 20.55
N ASN A 24 -15.47 23.87 21.73
CA ASN A 24 -14.04 24.16 21.91
C ASN A 24 -13.19 22.88 21.90
N GLU A 25 -13.70 21.79 22.48
CA GLU A 25 -13.04 20.48 22.46
C GLU A 25 -13.06 19.85 21.05
N GLY A 26 -14.10 20.09 20.26
CA GLY A 26 -14.14 19.71 18.85
C GLY A 26 -14.04 18.19 18.66
N LEU A 27 -12.94 17.72 18.05
CA LEU A 27 -12.70 16.28 17.85
C LEU A 27 -12.29 15.54 19.14
N ASP A 28 -11.68 16.25 20.10
CA ASP A 28 -11.10 15.64 21.30
C ASP A 28 -12.17 15.10 22.25
N ILE A 29 -13.41 15.58 22.11
CA ILE A 29 -14.57 15.06 22.85
C ILE A 29 -14.75 13.54 22.65
N ALA A 30 -14.28 12.97 21.54
CA ALA A 30 -14.40 11.54 21.27
C ALA A 30 -13.55 10.68 22.23
N VAL A 31 -12.54 11.26 22.87
CA VAL A 31 -11.69 10.60 23.88
C VAL A 31 -12.42 10.49 25.22
N GLU A 32 -13.37 11.38 25.50
CA GLU A 32 -14.16 11.37 26.72
C GLU A 32 -15.01 10.10 26.84
N ASP A 33 -15.22 9.66 28.08
CA ASP A 33 -16.00 8.46 28.34
C ASP A 33 -17.46 8.63 27.90
N PHE A 34 -18.09 7.50 27.53
CA PHE A 34 -19.47 7.48 27.04
C PHE A 34 -20.45 8.19 27.98
N ARG A 35 -20.32 8.01 29.31
CA ARG A 35 -21.26 8.58 30.29
C ARG A 35 -21.09 10.09 30.40
N MET A 36 -19.86 10.58 30.31
CA MET A 36 -19.59 12.02 30.29
C MET A 36 -20.19 12.67 29.04
N ARG A 37 -19.99 12.09 27.86
CA ARG A 37 -20.61 12.56 26.62
C ARG A 37 -22.13 12.50 26.64
N GLU A 38 -22.71 11.45 27.22
CA GLU A 38 -24.16 11.32 27.41
C GLU A 38 -24.71 12.43 28.33
N LYS A 39 -24.01 12.72 29.44
CA LYS A 39 -24.41 13.79 30.36
C LYS A 39 -24.34 15.17 29.70
N LEU A 40 -23.30 15.42 28.91
CA LEU A 40 -23.18 16.64 28.11
C LEU A 40 -24.32 16.76 27.10
N TRP A 41 -24.65 15.67 26.40
CA TRP A 41 -25.78 15.64 25.47
C TRP A 41 -27.08 16.07 26.17
N GLN A 42 -27.42 15.42 27.28
CA GLN A 42 -28.66 15.69 28.01
C GLN A 42 -28.73 17.14 28.50
N SER A 43 -27.61 17.66 29.05
CA SER A 43 -27.54 19.05 29.53
C SER A 43 -27.71 20.06 28.40
N ILE A 44 -27.06 19.84 27.25
CA ILE A 44 -27.16 20.72 26.09
C ILE A 44 -28.56 20.67 25.49
N GLU A 45 -29.16 19.49 25.39
CA GLU A 45 -30.52 19.32 24.87
C GLU A 45 -31.57 20.02 25.74
N GLU A 46 -31.46 19.91 27.06
CA GLU A 46 -32.33 20.61 28.01
C GLU A 46 -32.16 22.13 27.91
N ASN A 47 -30.92 22.62 27.92
CA ASN A 47 -30.64 24.06 27.79
C ASN A 47 -31.14 24.62 26.45
N TYR A 48 -31.00 23.85 25.38
CA TYR A 48 -31.50 24.25 24.07
C TYR A 48 -33.03 24.28 24.02
N TYR A 49 -33.71 23.35 24.70
CA TYR A 49 -35.16 23.39 24.86
C TYR A 49 -35.63 24.64 25.63
N ARG A 50 -34.96 24.96 26.75
CA ARG A 50 -35.21 26.17 27.55
C ARG A 50 -35.02 27.45 26.73
N TYR A 51 -33.94 27.53 25.97
CA TYR A 51 -33.69 28.64 25.06
C TYR A 51 -34.83 28.79 24.03
N ARG A 52 -35.25 27.70 23.37
CA ARG A 52 -36.33 27.72 22.36
C ARG A 52 -37.69 28.10 22.93
N ARG A 53 -37.92 27.88 24.22
CA ARG A 53 -39.14 28.29 24.94
C ARG A 53 -39.19 29.77 25.30
N GLY A 54 -38.10 30.51 25.08
CA GLY A 54 -38.02 31.93 25.39
C GLY A 54 -37.61 32.24 26.83
N ASP A 55 -36.99 31.29 27.56
CA ASP A 55 -36.51 31.51 28.93
C ASP A 55 -35.56 32.72 29.03
N CYS A 56 -34.83 33.03 27.96
CA CYS A 56 -33.91 34.18 27.88
C CYS A 56 -34.47 35.38 27.10
N GLY A 57 -35.78 35.41 26.79
CA GLY A 57 -36.40 36.46 25.97
C GLY A 57 -36.25 36.22 24.46
N THR A 58 -36.59 37.23 23.67
CA THR A 58 -36.48 37.21 22.20
C THR A 58 -35.25 37.97 21.74
N PHE A 59 -34.64 37.49 20.66
CA PHE A 59 -33.46 38.11 20.06
C PHE A 59 -33.73 38.40 18.59
N LEU A 60 -33.00 39.37 18.04
CA LEU A 60 -32.94 39.62 16.61
C LEU A 60 -32.60 38.32 15.88
N LYS A 61 -33.21 38.13 14.72
CA LYS A 61 -33.13 36.88 13.94
C LYS A 61 -31.71 36.35 13.78
N ASP A 62 -30.73 37.21 13.51
CA ASP A 62 -29.34 36.80 13.29
C ASP A 62 -28.68 36.27 14.57
N LEU A 63 -28.96 36.90 15.72
CA LEU A 63 -28.49 36.44 17.03
C LEU A 63 -29.19 35.13 17.43
N ASP A 64 -30.49 35.01 17.17
CA ASP A 64 -31.21 33.76 17.42
C ASP A 64 -30.65 32.59 16.60
N VAL A 65 -30.41 32.81 15.30
CA VAL A 65 -29.78 31.81 14.42
C VAL A 65 -28.39 31.44 14.94
N HIS A 66 -27.58 32.42 15.35
CA HIS A 66 -26.26 32.19 15.92
C HIS A 66 -26.32 31.33 17.19
N PHE A 67 -27.15 31.68 18.17
CA PHE A 67 -27.26 30.93 19.43
C PHE A 67 -27.78 29.51 19.20
N ARG A 68 -28.82 29.33 18.38
CA ARG A 68 -29.36 28.00 18.05
C ARG A 68 -28.35 27.14 17.31
N SER A 69 -27.54 27.74 16.44
CA SER A 69 -26.48 27.03 15.72
C SER A 69 -25.41 26.46 16.64
N LYS A 70 -25.07 27.15 17.74
CA LYS A 70 -24.11 26.65 18.74
C LYS A 70 -24.63 25.41 19.45
N PHE A 71 -25.90 25.41 19.88
CA PHE A 71 -26.52 24.23 20.48
C PHE A 71 -26.55 23.05 19.52
N GLU A 72 -27.00 23.28 18.28
CA GLU A 72 -27.08 22.23 17.26
C GLU A 72 -25.69 21.70 16.90
N GLY A 73 -24.70 22.58 16.72
CA GLY A 73 -23.31 22.21 16.47
C GLY A 73 -22.74 21.32 17.57
N ALA A 74 -22.91 21.71 18.85
CA ALA A 74 -22.42 20.92 19.97
C ALA A 74 -23.08 19.53 20.04
N LEU A 75 -24.40 19.45 19.87
CA LEU A 75 -25.10 18.16 19.79
C LEU A 75 -24.62 17.33 18.59
N ALA A 76 -24.35 17.96 17.46
CA ALA A 76 -23.91 17.25 16.27
C ALA A 76 -22.48 16.68 16.43
N ILE A 77 -21.59 17.42 17.08
CA ILE A 77 -20.25 16.96 17.47
C ILE A 77 -20.33 15.76 18.43
N LEU A 78 -21.19 15.82 19.45
CA LEU A 78 -21.41 14.68 20.35
C LEU A 78 -21.98 13.47 19.59
N ALA A 79 -22.94 13.68 18.69
CA ALA A 79 -23.47 12.59 17.85
C ALA A 79 -22.39 11.93 17.00
N TRP A 80 -21.52 12.74 16.39
CA TRP A 80 -20.37 12.27 15.64
C TRP A 80 -19.42 11.44 16.52
N SER A 81 -19.16 11.88 17.76
CA SER A 81 -18.28 11.15 18.68
C SER A 81 -18.77 9.73 19.01
N PHE A 82 -20.08 9.56 19.27
CA PHE A 82 -20.66 8.23 19.50
C PHE A 82 -20.54 7.35 18.25
N TRP A 83 -20.83 7.94 17.08
CA TRP A 83 -20.73 7.24 15.79
C TRP A 83 -19.29 6.81 15.47
N GLN A 84 -18.31 7.69 15.70
CA GLN A 84 -16.89 7.43 15.48
C GLN A 84 -16.36 6.30 16.36
N ASN A 85 -16.82 6.22 17.61
CA ASN A 85 -16.43 5.17 18.56
C ASN A 85 -17.19 3.84 18.36
N GLY A 86 -18.08 3.75 17.36
CA GLY A 86 -18.92 2.57 17.14
C GLY A 86 -19.95 2.34 18.24
N GLU A 87 -20.26 3.37 19.03
CA GLU A 87 -21.17 3.30 20.16
C GLU A 87 -22.61 3.59 19.71
N THR A 88 -23.55 2.81 20.24
CA THR A 88 -24.97 3.03 19.92
C THR A 88 -25.60 3.94 20.96
N TYR A 89 -25.87 5.19 20.58
CA TYR A 89 -26.66 6.14 21.38
C TYR A 89 -27.95 6.56 20.64
N PRO A 90 -29.11 5.96 20.96
CA PRO A 90 -30.35 6.17 20.20
C PRO A 90 -30.81 7.63 20.02
N PRO A 91 -30.67 8.54 21.01
CA PRO A 91 -31.02 9.95 20.82
C PRO A 91 -30.20 10.62 19.71
N ALA A 92 -28.90 10.31 19.62
CA ALA A 92 -28.04 10.84 18.56
C ALA A 92 -28.37 10.25 17.18
N THR A 93 -28.53 8.93 17.09
CA THR A 93 -28.80 8.25 15.80
C THR A 93 -30.16 8.59 15.21
N ARG A 94 -31.15 8.96 16.04
CA ARG A 94 -32.44 9.47 15.57
C ARG A 94 -32.38 10.95 15.15
N ARG A 95 -31.45 11.72 15.72
CA ARG A 95 -31.38 13.17 15.51
C ARG A 95 -30.59 13.54 14.25
N TYR A 96 -29.54 12.79 13.93
CA TYR A 96 -28.65 13.06 12.80
C TYR A 96 -28.50 11.85 11.90
N SER A 97 -28.56 12.08 10.59
CA SER A 97 -28.30 11.09 9.56
C SER A 97 -26.79 10.84 9.41
N ASN A 98 -26.42 9.67 8.88
CA ASN A 98 -25.02 9.37 8.55
C ASN A 98 -24.40 10.44 7.64
N ARG A 99 -25.17 11.00 6.70
CA ARG A 99 -24.71 12.07 5.80
C ARG A 99 -24.37 13.35 6.56
N GLU A 100 -25.17 13.74 7.56
CA GLU A 100 -24.88 14.88 8.43
C GLU A 100 -23.64 14.63 9.29
N LEU A 101 -23.48 13.42 9.83
CA LEU A 101 -22.28 13.05 10.61
C LEU A 101 -21.00 13.05 9.77
N THR A 102 -21.07 12.58 8.52
CA THR A 102 -19.96 12.66 7.57
C THR A 102 -19.60 14.12 7.26
N ALA A 103 -20.56 15.02 7.16
CA ALA A 103 -20.27 16.44 6.92
C ALA A 103 -19.53 17.08 8.11
N ILE A 104 -19.93 16.73 9.34
CA ILE A 104 -19.26 17.17 10.57
C ILE A 104 -17.82 16.68 10.60
N GLU A 105 -17.62 15.37 10.38
CA GLU A 105 -16.28 14.78 10.34
C GLU A 105 -15.39 15.47 9.29
N ARG A 106 -15.91 15.66 8.08
CA ARG A 106 -15.18 16.30 6.98
C ARG A 106 -14.77 17.72 7.31
N ILE A 107 -15.63 18.52 7.92
CA ILE A 107 -15.30 19.90 8.32
C ILE A 107 -14.31 19.90 9.48
N LEU A 108 -14.54 19.10 10.52
CA LEU A 108 -13.69 19.10 11.72
C LEU A 108 -12.28 18.56 11.47
N ARG A 109 -12.07 17.72 10.45
CA ARG A 109 -10.72 17.32 10.01
C ARG A 109 -9.81 18.50 9.62
N TYR A 110 -10.37 19.68 9.36
CA TYR A 110 -9.65 20.92 9.06
C TYR A 110 -9.41 21.78 10.31
N ASN A 111 -9.71 21.30 11.52
CA ASN A 111 -9.54 22.04 12.78
C ASN A 111 -8.10 22.53 13.01
N VAL A 112 -7.09 21.87 12.43
CA VAL A 112 -5.68 22.33 12.49
C VAL A 112 -5.52 23.77 11.98
N PHE A 113 -6.37 24.21 11.04
CA PHE A 113 -6.37 25.56 10.50
C PHE A 113 -7.03 26.60 11.43
N GLU A 114 -7.61 26.19 12.55
CA GLU A 114 -7.97 27.11 13.64
C GLU A 114 -6.73 27.70 14.29
N LEU A 115 -5.69 26.87 14.47
CA LEU A 115 -4.43 27.27 15.09
C LEU A 115 -3.49 27.96 14.10
N TYR A 116 -3.51 27.52 12.83
CA TYR A 116 -2.57 28.03 11.84
C TYR A 116 -2.97 29.41 11.30
N SER A 117 -1.98 30.29 11.24
CA SER A 117 -2.01 31.49 10.39
C SER A 117 -1.77 31.10 8.93
N LYS A 118 -1.97 32.07 8.02
CA LYS A 118 -1.66 31.88 6.61
C LYS A 118 -0.17 31.52 6.42
N GLU A 119 0.70 32.20 7.16
CA GLU A 119 2.15 32.02 7.13
C GLU A 119 2.55 30.62 7.62
N ASP A 120 1.86 30.09 8.64
CA ASP A 120 2.09 28.72 9.12
C ASP A 120 1.70 27.67 8.05
N ILE A 121 0.59 27.89 7.34
CA ILE A 121 0.17 27.01 6.24
C ILE A 121 1.22 27.03 5.12
N LEU A 122 1.72 28.22 4.74
CA LEU A 122 2.76 28.37 3.72
C LEU A 122 4.08 27.72 4.13
N LYS A 123 4.47 27.86 5.40
CA LYS A 123 5.66 27.18 5.95
C LYS A 123 5.51 25.67 5.92
N ASN A 124 4.33 25.16 6.25
CA ASN A 124 4.02 23.72 6.18
C ASN A 124 4.01 23.22 4.74
N ILE A 125 3.50 24.00 3.79
CA ILE A 125 3.60 23.70 2.35
C ILE A 125 5.07 23.64 1.94
N MET A 126 5.87 24.66 2.27
CA MET A 126 7.30 24.74 1.96
C MET A 126 8.08 23.52 2.48
N HIS A 127 7.80 23.10 3.71
CA HIS A 127 8.40 21.91 4.33
C HIS A 127 7.78 20.59 3.88
N ARG A 128 6.80 20.64 2.96
CA ARG A 128 6.09 19.49 2.43
C ARG A 128 5.42 18.63 3.51
N ASP A 129 4.83 19.28 4.52
CA ASP A 129 4.09 18.59 5.57
C ASP A 129 2.92 17.80 4.96
N THR A 130 3.00 16.47 5.06
CA THR A 130 2.08 15.57 4.36
C THR A 130 0.65 15.71 4.87
N ASN A 131 0.44 16.09 6.13
CA ASN A 131 -0.90 16.25 6.70
C ASN A 131 -1.58 17.50 6.12
N VAL A 132 -0.89 18.64 6.14
CA VAL A 132 -1.39 19.90 5.57
C VAL A 132 -1.57 19.77 4.06
N LEU A 133 -0.59 19.19 3.35
CA LEU A 133 -0.68 18.98 1.91
C LEU A 133 -1.86 18.10 1.51
N THR A 134 -2.13 17.03 2.26
CA THR A 134 -3.29 16.17 2.00
C THR A 134 -4.60 16.94 2.17
N LEU A 135 -4.72 17.73 3.24
CA LEU A 135 -5.92 18.55 3.47
C LEU A 135 -6.11 19.61 2.36
N LEU A 136 -5.02 20.26 1.91
CA LEU A 136 -5.08 21.23 0.82
C LEU A 136 -5.49 20.59 -0.50
N ARG A 137 -5.01 19.37 -0.77
CA ARG A 137 -5.38 18.60 -1.96
C ARG A 137 -6.84 18.15 -1.92
N ASP A 138 -7.28 17.59 -0.79
CA ASP A 138 -8.67 17.17 -0.60
C ASP A 138 -9.61 18.38 -0.72
N TYR A 139 -9.21 19.55 -0.20
CA TYR A 139 -9.89 20.83 -0.35
C TYR A 139 -10.02 21.21 -1.84
N TYR A 140 -8.89 21.32 -2.54
CA TYR A 140 -8.80 21.75 -3.93
C TYR A 140 -9.60 20.86 -4.89
N ARG A 141 -9.65 19.54 -4.62
CA ARG A 141 -10.30 18.57 -5.51
C ARG A 141 -11.81 18.50 -5.43
N GLY A 142 -12.41 19.02 -4.36
CA GLY A 142 -13.87 19.01 -4.27
C GLY A 142 -14.45 18.85 -2.88
N THR A 143 -13.64 18.82 -1.82
CA THR A 143 -14.22 18.90 -0.46
C THR A 143 -15.01 20.20 -0.31
N ASP A 144 -14.51 21.32 -0.85
CA ASP A 144 -15.24 22.60 -0.86
C ASP A 144 -16.58 22.50 -1.62
N ARG A 145 -16.55 21.95 -2.84
CA ARG A 145 -17.76 21.76 -3.66
C ARG A 145 -18.78 20.86 -2.97
N TRP A 146 -18.33 19.74 -2.41
CA TRP A 146 -19.19 18.80 -1.71
C TRP A 146 -19.80 19.42 -0.45
N ILE A 147 -19.03 20.20 0.31
CA ILE A 147 -19.54 20.91 1.48
C ILE A 147 -20.56 21.97 1.05
N ASP A 148 -20.27 22.75 0.00
CA ASP A 148 -21.22 23.73 -0.54
C ASP A 148 -22.52 23.06 -1.03
N GLU A 149 -22.44 21.91 -1.71
CA GLU A 149 -23.61 21.11 -2.10
C GLU A 149 -24.41 20.62 -0.88
N PHE A 150 -23.73 20.12 0.15
CA PHE A 150 -24.36 19.69 1.40
C PHE A 150 -25.04 20.86 2.13
N LEU A 151 -24.39 22.03 2.19
CA LEU A 151 -24.94 23.24 2.80
C LEU A 151 -26.12 23.82 2.01
N ASN A 152 -26.20 23.56 0.71
CA ASN A 152 -27.34 23.97 -0.13
C ASN A 152 -28.54 23.01 -0.05
N ASP A 153 -28.37 21.81 0.52
CA ASP A 153 -29.45 20.84 0.68
C ASP A 153 -30.50 21.31 1.69
N SER A 154 -31.74 21.49 1.22
CA SER A 154 -32.87 21.92 2.05
C SER A 154 -33.31 20.89 3.09
N ASN A 155 -32.92 19.62 2.93
CA ASN A 155 -33.25 18.56 3.89
C ASN A 155 -32.38 18.61 5.15
N VAL A 156 -31.25 19.32 5.11
CA VAL A 156 -30.39 19.52 6.28
C VAL A 156 -30.92 20.69 7.11
N LYS A 157 -31.00 20.49 8.43
CA LYS A 157 -31.54 21.48 9.38
C LYS A 157 -30.81 22.82 9.25
N LEU A 158 -31.58 23.91 9.20
CA LEU A 158 -31.07 25.27 8.99
C LEU A 158 -29.93 25.65 9.94
N TYR A 159 -30.11 25.42 11.24
CA TYR A 159 -29.13 25.82 12.26
C TYR A 159 -27.85 24.97 12.22
N LEU A 160 -27.96 23.68 11.83
CA LEU A 160 -26.79 22.84 11.58
C LEU A 160 -26.03 23.34 10.36
N ARG A 161 -26.74 23.67 9.27
CA ARG A 161 -26.12 24.29 8.08
C ARG A 161 -25.43 25.60 8.42
N TYR A 162 -26.06 26.45 9.22
CA TYR A 162 -25.47 27.72 9.64
C TYR A 162 -24.18 27.50 10.44
N PHE A 163 -24.19 26.57 11.39
CA PHE A 163 -23.00 26.20 12.17
C PHE A 163 -21.86 25.71 11.27
N LEU A 164 -22.15 24.72 10.41
CA LEU A 164 -21.17 24.11 9.51
C LEU A 164 -20.65 25.12 8.49
N LYS A 165 -21.52 26.00 7.96
CA LYS A 165 -21.12 27.09 7.08
C LYS A 165 -20.16 28.05 7.77
N THR A 166 -20.50 28.50 8.98
CA THR A 166 -19.66 29.44 9.73
C THR A 166 -18.28 28.85 10.02
N LYS A 167 -18.22 27.58 10.44
CA LYS A 167 -16.95 26.86 10.64
C LYS A 167 -16.18 26.69 9.34
N TRP A 168 -16.83 26.23 8.27
CA TRP A 168 -16.18 26.01 6.97
C TRP A 168 -15.63 27.30 6.36
N ASP A 169 -16.41 28.38 6.37
CA ASP A 169 -15.99 29.68 5.83
C ASP A 169 -14.71 30.19 6.54
N SER A 170 -14.60 29.96 7.86
CA SER A 170 -13.42 30.35 8.64
C SER A 170 -12.13 29.62 8.22
N TYR A 171 -12.24 28.38 7.73
CA TYR A 171 -11.11 27.64 7.18
C TYR A 171 -10.87 28.01 5.73
N LYS A 172 -11.94 28.04 4.94
CA LYS A 172 -11.95 28.32 3.49
C LYS A 172 -11.21 29.60 3.15
N GLU A 173 -11.40 30.66 3.92
CA GLU A 173 -10.71 31.94 3.71
C GLU A 173 -9.19 31.80 3.83
N LYS A 174 -8.71 31.17 4.90
CA LYS A 174 -7.28 30.92 5.13
C LYS A 174 -6.69 29.99 4.08
N LEU A 175 -7.40 28.91 3.75
CA LEU A 175 -6.98 27.92 2.76
C LEU A 175 -6.85 28.53 1.37
N ASN A 176 -7.86 29.29 0.92
CA ASN A 176 -7.82 29.94 -0.39
C ASN A 176 -6.67 30.95 -0.48
N SER A 177 -6.47 31.75 0.57
CA SER A 177 -5.39 32.73 0.61
C SER A 177 -4.02 32.05 0.60
N ALA A 178 -3.85 30.95 1.36
CA ALA A 178 -2.61 30.18 1.40
C ALA A 178 -2.36 29.43 0.08
N ILE A 179 -3.37 28.79 -0.52
CA ILE A 179 -3.25 28.07 -1.80
C ILE A 179 -2.92 29.03 -2.94
N ALA A 180 -3.60 30.17 -3.03
CA ALA A 180 -3.33 31.15 -4.07
C ALA A 180 -1.88 31.64 -4.01
N GLU A 181 -1.37 31.93 -2.81
CA GLU A 181 0.01 32.33 -2.61
C GLU A 181 1.00 31.18 -2.84
N ALA A 182 0.65 29.96 -2.41
CA ALA A 182 1.46 28.78 -2.60
C ALA A 182 1.61 28.42 -4.09
N ILE A 183 0.54 28.49 -4.89
CA ILE A 183 0.58 28.22 -6.33
C ILE A 183 1.51 29.21 -7.05
N ILE A 184 1.62 30.44 -6.55
CA ILE A 184 2.51 31.46 -7.08
C ILE A 184 3.96 31.24 -6.62
N ARG A 185 4.15 30.79 -5.37
CA ARG A 185 5.48 30.65 -4.73
C ARG A 185 6.14 29.29 -4.89
N PHE A 186 5.37 28.26 -5.20
CA PHE A 186 5.84 26.87 -5.21
C PHE A 186 5.31 26.18 -6.46
N ASP A 187 6.08 26.18 -7.55
CA ASP A 187 5.62 25.61 -8.84
C ASP A 187 5.12 24.15 -8.70
N TRP A 188 5.72 23.38 -7.79
CA TRP A 188 5.35 22.00 -7.52
C TRP A 188 4.00 21.82 -6.82
N ILE A 189 3.47 22.82 -6.10
CA ILE A 189 2.21 22.65 -5.36
C ILE A 189 1.03 22.54 -6.32
N ARG A 190 1.08 23.28 -7.44
CA ARG A 190 0.06 23.22 -8.48
C ARG A 190 -0.03 21.79 -9.02
N ASP A 191 1.12 21.22 -9.36
CA ASP A 191 1.19 19.87 -9.90
C ASP A 191 0.76 18.85 -8.84
N TYR A 192 1.18 18.98 -7.58
CA TYR A 192 0.74 18.13 -6.47
C TYR A 192 -0.78 18.17 -6.23
N LEU A 193 -1.39 19.35 -6.28
CA LEU A 193 -2.84 19.53 -6.15
C LEU A 193 -3.60 18.87 -7.32
N LEU A 194 -3.03 18.94 -8.54
CA LEU A 194 -3.61 18.44 -9.78
C LEU A 194 -3.31 16.96 -10.11
N MET A 195 -2.32 16.32 -9.48
CA MET A 195 -1.95 14.91 -9.74
C MET A 195 -3.13 13.96 -9.55
N GLU A 196 -3.86 13.59 -10.60
CA GLU A 196 -4.96 12.61 -10.51
C GLU A 196 -4.55 11.38 -9.70
N ASP A 197 -5.48 10.83 -8.91
CA ASP A 197 -5.29 9.53 -8.28
C ASP A 197 -5.39 8.42 -9.36
N GLU A 198 -4.53 8.47 -10.38
CA GLU A 198 -4.23 7.33 -11.27
C GLU A 198 -3.91 6.09 -10.41
N ARG A 199 -3.43 6.30 -9.19
CA ARG A 199 -3.06 5.26 -8.21
C ARG A 199 -4.23 4.48 -7.62
N THR A 200 -5.45 5.01 -7.48
CA THR A 200 -6.56 4.18 -6.94
C THR A 200 -7.24 3.38 -8.03
N GLU A 201 -7.36 3.97 -9.22
CA GLU A 201 -8.03 3.33 -10.35
C GLU A 201 -7.10 2.36 -11.08
N ALA A 202 -5.82 2.68 -11.30
CA ALA A 202 -4.85 1.76 -11.90
C ALA A 202 -4.47 0.60 -10.96
N VAL A 203 -4.46 0.81 -9.63
CA VAL A 203 -4.27 -0.28 -8.66
C VAL A 203 -5.52 -1.17 -8.62
N ALA A 204 -6.72 -0.58 -8.56
CA ALA A 204 -7.96 -1.35 -8.67
C ALA A 204 -8.08 -2.06 -10.02
N GLU A 205 -7.62 -1.45 -11.12
CA GLU A 205 -7.61 -2.01 -12.46
C GLU A 205 -6.56 -3.11 -12.61
N ALA A 206 -5.35 -2.94 -12.09
CA ALA A 206 -4.31 -3.99 -12.05
C ALA A 206 -4.76 -5.20 -11.21
N TYR A 207 -5.36 -4.97 -10.03
CA TYR A 207 -5.94 -6.03 -9.22
C TYR A 207 -7.12 -6.71 -9.91
N ARG A 208 -8.01 -5.95 -10.56
CA ARG A 208 -9.10 -6.50 -11.38
C ARG A 208 -8.55 -7.34 -12.52
N HIS A 209 -7.54 -6.85 -13.24
CA HIS A 209 -6.92 -7.55 -14.35
C HIS A 209 -6.23 -8.85 -13.91
N GLN A 210 -5.58 -8.85 -12.76
CA GLN A 210 -4.91 -10.03 -12.20
C GLN A 210 -5.92 -11.07 -11.70
N VAL A 211 -6.99 -10.63 -11.02
CA VAL A 211 -8.12 -11.50 -10.64
C VAL A 211 -8.79 -12.08 -11.89
N GLU A 212 -8.97 -11.27 -12.93
CA GLU A 212 -9.59 -11.71 -14.17
C GLU A 212 -8.71 -12.69 -14.95
N ASN A 213 -7.38 -12.47 -14.99
CA ASN A 213 -6.43 -13.41 -15.57
C ASN A 213 -6.39 -14.74 -14.82
N LEU A 214 -6.34 -14.73 -13.49
CA LEU A 214 -6.40 -15.94 -12.67
C LEU A 214 -7.72 -16.70 -12.89
N ARG A 215 -8.85 -15.98 -12.98
CA ARG A 215 -10.15 -16.57 -13.32
C ARG A 215 -10.16 -17.19 -14.72
N ARG A 216 -9.59 -16.51 -15.73
CA ARG A 216 -9.51 -17.04 -17.10
C ARG A 216 -8.66 -18.30 -17.17
N GLN A 217 -7.46 -18.30 -16.57
CA GLN A 217 -6.60 -19.48 -16.52
C GLN A 217 -7.30 -20.66 -15.84
N MET A 218 -8.05 -20.41 -14.76
CA MET A 218 -8.84 -21.44 -14.10
C MET A 218 -9.96 -22.00 -14.98
N VAL A 219 -10.71 -21.14 -15.68
CA VAL A 219 -11.78 -21.56 -16.61
C VAL A 219 -11.21 -22.39 -17.74
N GLU A 220 -10.04 -22.03 -18.28
CA GLU A 220 -9.38 -22.75 -19.35
C GLU A 220 -8.85 -24.11 -18.87
N LEU A 221 -8.20 -24.16 -17.70
CA LEU A 221 -7.73 -25.39 -17.09
C LEU A 221 -8.90 -26.37 -16.83
N ARG A 222 -10.02 -25.86 -16.32
CA ARG A 222 -11.24 -26.62 -16.08
C ARG A 222 -11.86 -27.14 -17.37
N ARG A 223 -11.91 -26.32 -18.43
CA ARG A 223 -12.39 -26.75 -19.76
C ARG A 223 -11.51 -27.84 -20.37
N ASN A 224 -10.19 -27.70 -20.28
CA ASN A 224 -9.26 -28.69 -20.82
C ASN A 224 -9.38 -30.01 -20.05
N PHE A 225 -9.46 -29.94 -18.72
CA PHE A 225 -9.67 -31.12 -17.89
C PHE A 225 -11.01 -31.80 -18.18
N GLU A 226 -12.10 -31.05 -18.32
CA GLU A 226 -13.41 -31.66 -18.59
C GLU A 226 -13.45 -32.30 -19.98
N ARG A 227 -12.77 -31.75 -20.98
CA ARG A 227 -12.59 -32.41 -22.29
C ARG A 227 -11.78 -33.69 -22.17
N GLU A 228 -10.64 -33.66 -21.48
CA GLU A 228 -9.78 -34.83 -21.28
C GLU A 228 -10.56 -35.92 -20.53
N LYS A 229 -11.34 -35.54 -19.51
CA LYS A 229 -12.22 -36.42 -18.73
C LYS A 229 -13.32 -37.06 -19.58
N GLU A 230 -14.01 -36.27 -20.39
CA GLU A 230 -15.06 -36.74 -21.29
C GLU A 230 -14.48 -37.72 -22.33
N GLU A 231 -13.32 -37.39 -22.89
CA GLU A 231 -12.63 -38.24 -23.87
C GLU A 231 -12.14 -39.55 -23.23
N LEU A 232 -11.56 -39.49 -22.04
CA LEU A 232 -11.16 -40.69 -21.29
C LEU A 232 -12.37 -41.56 -20.92
N ARG A 233 -13.47 -40.94 -20.45
CA ARG A 233 -14.71 -41.67 -20.12
C ARG A 233 -15.27 -42.39 -21.33
N ARG A 234 -15.35 -41.71 -22.49
CA ARG A 234 -15.79 -42.35 -23.73
C ARG A 234 -14.89 -43.51 -24.12
N ARG A 235 -13.56 -43.35 -24.04
CA ARG A 235 -12.62 -44.44 -24.32
C ARG A 235 -12.78 -45.61 -23.34
N LEU A 236 -13.01 -45.34 -22.05
CA LEU A 236 -13.25 -46.33 -21.01
C LEU A 236 -14.57 -47.08 -21.23
N GLU A 237 -15.67 -46.38 -21.51
CA GLU A 237 -16.97 -46.99 -21.82
C GLU A 237 -16.89 -47.85 -23.08
N THR A 238 -16.25 -47.33 -24.14
CA THR A 238 -16.08 -48.08 -25.39
C THR A 238 -15.24 -49.34 -25.18
N ALA A 239 -14.14 -49.26 -24.42
CA ALA A 239 -13.30 -50.43 -24.11
C ALA A 239 -14.05 -51.46 -23.26
N LYS A 240 -14.85 -51.00 -22.29
CA LYS A 240 -15.65 -51.85 -21.40
C LYS A 240 -16.79 -52.53 -22.16
N GLU A 241 -17.53 -51.80 -22.99
CA GLU A 241 -18.66 -52.34 -23.75
C GLU A 241 -18.21 -53.21 -24.93
N ALA A 242 -17.23 -52.79 -25.73
CA ALA A 242 -16.89 -53.48 -26.96
C ALA A 242 -16.06 -54.74 -26.73
N GLU A 243 -15.13 -54.73 -25.77
CA GLU A 243 -14.10 -55.77 -25.68
C GLU A 243 -14.38 -56.78 -24.56
N ILE A 244 -14.72 -56.31 -23.36
CA ILE A 244 -15.11 -57.21 -22.25
C ILE A 244 -16.42 -57.91 -22.58
N SER A 245 -17.43 -57.20 -23.10
CA SER A 245 -18.70 -57.84 -23.46
C SER A 245 -18.54 -58.82 -24.63
N ARG A 246 -17.60 -58.58 -25.56
CA ARG A 246 -17.29 -59.51 -26.64
C ARG A 246 -16.61 -60.76 -26.12
N LEU A 247 -15.59 -60.63 -25.27
CA LEU A 247 -14.92 -61.76 -24.63
C LEU A 247 -15.88 -62.61 -23.78
N LEU A 248 -16.82 -61.96 -23.08
CA LEU A 248 -17.89 -62.66 -22.34
C LEU A 248 -18.84 -63.43 -23.27
N ARG A 249 -19.21 -62.87 -24.43
CA ARG A 249 -20.03 -63.57 -25.42
C ARG A 249 -19.28 -64.74 -26.07
N GLU A 250 -18.05 -64.52 -26.52
CA GLU A 250 -17.21 -65.57 -27.11
C GLU A 250 -16.99 -66.72 -26.12
N LYS A 251 -16.76 -66.42 -24.84
CA LYS A 251 -16.66 -67.43 -23.77
C LYS A 251 -17.95 -68.24 -23.62
N GLU A 252 -19.12 -67.59 -23.67
CA GLU A 252 -20.41 -68.25 -23.50
C GLU A 252 -20.81 -69.08 -24.73
N GLU A 253 -20.53 -68.58 -25.93
CA GLU A 253 -20.71 -69.31 -27.19
C GLU A 253 -19.82 -70.55 -27.25
N MET A 254 -18.54 -70.40 -26.85
CA MET A 254 -17.61 -71.52 -26.79
C MET A 254 -18.09 -72.59 -25.82
N LYS A 255 -18.56 -72.21 -24.62
CA LYS A 255 -19.17 -73.14 -23.64
C LYS A 255 -20.34 -73.92 -24.24
N LYS A 256 -21.22 -73.22 -24.94
CA LYS A 256 -22.39 -73.83 -25.56
C LYS A 256 -22.02 -74.81 -26.67
N GLN A 257 -21.11 -74.43 -27.57
CA GLN A 257 -20.60 -75.30 -28.64
C GLN A 257 -19.97 -76.57 -28.07
N PHE A 258 -19.15 -76.41 -27.03
CA PHE A 258 -18.53 -77.52 -26.35
C PHE A 258 -19.54 -78.45 -25.66
N GLU A 259 -20.58 -77.92 -25.02
CA GLU A 259 -21.65 -78.73 -24.41
C GLU A 259 -22.42 -79.55 -25.45
N GLU A 260 -22.72 -78.95 -26.61
CA GLU A 260 -23.37 -79.64 -27.72
C GLU A 260 -22.49 -80.76 -28.29
N GLU A 261 -21.19 -80.50 -28.50
CA GLU A 261 -20.24 -81.45 -29.07
C GLU A 261 -19.89 -82.58 -28.08
N ARG A 262 -19.73 -82.24 -26.80
CA ARG A 262 -19.60 -83.20 -25.71
C ARG A 262 -20.80 -84.15 -25.64
N GLN A 263 -22.02 -83.62 -25.77
CA GLN A 263 -23.22 -84.47 -25.73
C GLN A 263 -23.28 -85.42 -26.94
N ARG A 264 -22.89 -84.97 -28.14
CA ARG A 264 -22.81 -85.82 -29.33
C ARG A 264 -21.80 -86.96 -29.14
N LEU A 265 -20.60 -86.66 -28.65
CA LEU A 265 -19.56 -87.66 -28.40
C LEU A 265 -19.98 -88.67 -27.33
N ILE A 266 -20.65 -88.23 -26.25
CA ILE A 266 -21.21 -89.12 -25.23
C ILE A 266 -22.25 -90.08 -25.84
N ASP A 267 -23.15 -89.55 -26.66
CA ASP A 267 -24.18 -90.36 -27.33
C ASP A 267 -23.57 -91.36 -28.32
N GLU A 268 -22.50 -90.99 -29.02
CA GLU A 268 -21.78 -91.83 -29.98
C GLU A 268 -20.98 -92.95 -29.28
N ILE A 269 -20.28 -92.62 -28.19
CA ILE A 269 -19.60 -93.58 -27.30
C ILE A 269 -20.60 -94.61 -26.76
N SER A 270 -21.82 -94.18 -26.37
CA SER A 270 -22.83 -95.08 -25.80
C SER A 270 -23.40 -96.11 -26.77
N LYS A 271 -23.32 -95.86 -28.09
CA LYS A 271 -23.85 -96.72 -29.15
C LYS A 271 -22.77 -97.61 -29.79
N MET A 272 -21.50 -97.35 -29.49
CA MET A 272 -20.35 -98.09 -30.01
C MET A 272 -20.26 -99.47 -29.36
N LYS A 273 -20.07 -100.52 -30.17
CA LYS A 273 -19.84 -101.90 -29.69
C LYS A 273 -18.38 -102.34 -29.77
N ASP A 274 -17.56 -101.61 -30.53
CA ASP A 274 -16.14 -101.85 -30.68
C ASP A 274 -15.37 -101.11 -29.58
N GLU A 275 -14.62 -101.87 -28.77
CA GLU A 275 -14.02 -101.37 -27.53
C GLU A 275 -12.77 -100.52 -27.82
N GLU A 276 -12.03 -100.80 -28.89
CA GLU A 276 -10.91 -99.95 -29.35
C GLU A 276 -11.41 -98.60 -29.85
N ALA A 277 -12.44 -98.58 -30.71
CA ALA A 277 -13.07 -97.32 -31.16
C ALA A 277 -13.66 -96.50 -30.00
N ARG A 278 -14.20 -97.17 -28.98
CA ARG A 278 -14.74 -96.53 -27.79
C ARG A 278 -13.66 -95.85 -26.94
N GLN A 279 -12.53 -96.52 -26.71
CA GLN A 279 -11.40 -95.93 -25.98
C GLN A 279 -10.81 -94.71 -26.70
N MET A 280 -10.70 -94.75 -28.03
CA MET A 280 -10.21 -93.59 -28.81
C MET A 280 -11.11 -92.36 -28.65
N LEU A 281 -12.44 -92.53 -28.69
CA LEU A 281 -13.38 -91.41 -28.51
C LEU A 281 -13.42 -90.90 -27.06
N GLU A 282 -13.24 -91.77 -26.06
CA GLU A 282 -13.11 -91.35 -24.66
C GLU A 282 -11.83 -90.52 -24.43
N GLU A 283 -10.72 -90.89 -25.07
CA GLU A 283 -9.49 -90.09 -25.07
C GLU A 283 -9.67 -88.74 -25.79
N GLU A 284 -10.39 -88.73 -26.92
CA GLU A 284 -10.70 -87.51 -27.67
C GLU A 284 -11.60 -86.56 -26.88
N LEU A 285 -12.63 -87.08 -26.20
CA LEU A 285 -13.49 -86.34 -25.27
C LEU A 285 -12.69 -85.74 -24.10
N SER A 286 -11.77 -86.53 -23.52
CA SER A 286 -10.87 -86.09 -22.45
C SER A 286 -9.88 -85.02 -22.89
N LYS A 287 -9.36 -85.12 -24.13
CA LYS A 287 -8.49 -84.12 -24.73
C LYS A 287 -9.26 -82.82 -24.99
N MET A 288 -10.44 -82.91 -25.58
CA MET A 288 -11.34 -81.79 -25.85
C MET A 288 -11.75 -81.07 -24.55
N GLN A 289 -12.07 -81.82 -23.48
CA GLN A 289 -12.35 -81.26 -22.14
C GLN A 289 -11.18 -80.44 -21.59
N ARG A 290 -9.96 -80.95 -21.71
CA ARG A 290 -8.73 -80.28 -21.24
C ARG A 290 -8.45 -79.01 -22.03
N GLU A 291 -8.57 -79.06 -23.36
CA GLU A 291 -8.38 -77.91 -24.24
C GLU A 291 -9.41 -76.81 -23.97
N MET A 292 -10.68 -77.18 -23.81
CA MET A 292 -11.74 -76.24 -23.48
C MET A 292 -11.53 -75.56 -22.12
N MET A 293 -11.20 -76.34 -21.09
CA MET A 293 -10.95 -75.80 -19.76
C MET A 293 -9.74 -74.85 -19.74
N ALA A 294 -8.71 -75.14 -20.55
CA ALA A 294 -7.57 -74.26 -20.73
C ALA A 294 -7.96 -72.94 -21.44
N ASN A 295 -8.78 -73.01 -22.48
CA ASN A 295 -9.25 -71.84 -23.23
C ASN A 295 -10.15 -70.93 -22.38
N ILE A 296 -11.12 -71.49 -21.65
CA ILE A 296 -11.96 -70.73 -20.72
C ILE A 296 -11.10 -70.01 -19.68
N LYS A 297 -10.12 -70.71 -19.11
CA LYS A 297 -9.22 -70.14 -18.09
C LYS A 297 -8.37 -69.01 -18.66
N ALA A 298 -7.89 -69.14 -19.89
CA ALA A 298 -7.15 -68.08 -20.58
C ALA A 298 -8.02 -66.83 -20.81
N MET A 299 -9.27 -67.01 -21.25
CA MET A 299 -10.21 -65.90 -21.44
C MET A 299 -10.60 -65.22 -20.12
N GLU A 300 -10.77 -65.99 -19.03
CA GLU A 300 -11.02 -65.45 -17.70
C GLU A 300 -9.85 -64.60 -17.19
N GLU A 301 -8.62 -65.06 -17.40
CA GLU A 301 -7.41 -64.31 -17.04
C GLU A 301 -7.31 -63.00 -17.84
N GLU A 302 -7.66 -63.03 -19.13
CA GLU A 302 -7.65 -61.86 -20.01
C GLU A 302 -8.71 -60.82 -19.61
N ILE A 303 -9.94 -61.26 -19.33
CA ILE A 303 -11.01 -60.40 -18.81
C ILE A 303 -10.56 -59.74 -17.51
N ARG A 304 -10.03 -60.51 -16.57
CA ARG A 304 -9.57 -60.01 -15.27
C ARG A 304 -8.44 -58.99 -15.41
N ARG A 305 -7.51 -59.21 -16.35
CA ARG A 305 -6.42 -58.26 -16.64
C ARG A 305 -6.97 -56.92 -17.13
N LYS A 306 -7.95 -56.95 -18.03
CA LYS A 306 -8.58 -55.73 -18.57
C LYS A 306 -9.43 -54.99 -17.54
N GLU A 307 -10.16 -55.71 -16.69
CA GLU A 307 -10.89 -55.10 -15.57
C GLU A 307 -9.94 -54.35 -14.62
N LEU A 308 -8.78 -54.94 -14.31
CA LEU A 308 -7.77 -54.31 -13.46
C LEU A 308 -7.18 -53.04 -14.10
N GLU A 309 -6.93 -53.07 -15.41
CA GLU A 309 -6.42 -51.91 -16.16
C GLU A 309 -7.44 -50.75 -16.18
N LEU A 310 -8.73 -51.07 -16.36
CA LEU A 310 -9.82 -50.08 -16.29
C LEU A 310 -9.91 -49.44 -14.90
N GLN A 311 -9.83 -50.25 -13.83
CA GLN A 311 -9.84 -49.75 -12.45
C GLN A 311 -8.66 -48.82 -12.15
N GLN A 312 -7.47 -49.14 -12.66
CA GLN A 312 -6.29 -48.28 -12.50
C GLN A 312 -6.48 -46.91 -13.17
N LYS A 313 -7.02 -46.91 -14.41
CA LYS A 313 -7.34 -45.68 -15.14
C LYS A 313 -8.42 -44.84 -14.46
N GLU A 314 -9.46 -45.46 -13.90
CA GLU A 314 -10.47 -44.76 -13.09
C GLU A 314 -9.87 -44.13 -11.83
N MET A 315 -8.98 -44.83 -11.12
CA MET A 315 -8.29 -44.27 -9.95
C MET A 315 -7.36 -43.11 -10.32
N GLU A 316 -6.68 -43.18 -11.45
CA GLU A 316 -5.84 -42.09 -11.95
C GLU A 316 -6.68 -40.84 -12.25
N LEU A 317 -7.84 -41.01 -12.89
CA LEU A 317 -8.79 -39.93 -13.15
C LEU A 317 -9.24 -39.26 -11.85
N ARG A 318 -9.61 -40.06 -10.84
CA ARG A 318 -10.02 -39.59 -9.51
C ARG A 318 -8.91 -38.81 -8.81
N ARG A 319 -7.65 -39.25 -8.92
CA ARG A 319 -6.50 -38.52 -8.39
C ARG A 319 -6.30 -37.19 -9.10
N LYS A 320 -6.46 -37.14 -10.42
CA LYS A 320 -6.38 -35.88 -11.18
C LYS A 320 -7.51 -34.92 -10.79
N GLU A 321 -8.73 -35.41 -10.56
CA GLU A 321 -9.86 -34.61 -10.06
C GLU A 321 -9.57 -33.97 -8.69
N LEU A 322 -9.05 -34.76 -7.74
CA LEU A 322 -8.66 -34.26 -6.42
C LEU A 322 -7.59 -33.16 -6.51
N LYS A 323 -6.54 -33.38 -7.33
CA LYS A 323 -5.49 -32.39 -7.55
C LYS A 323 -6.02 -31.10 -8.19
N LEU A 324 -6.99 -31.21 -9.11
CA LEU A 324 -7.62 -30.03 -9.71
C LEU A 324 -8.39 -29.24 -8.65
N LYS A 325 -9.16 -29.93 -7.80
CA LYS A 325 -9.92 -29.31 -6.72
C LYS A 325 -9.02 -28.60 -5.70
N GLU A 326 -7.90 -29.21 -5.32
CA GLU A 326 -6.88 -28.58 -4.46
C GLU A 326 -6.33 -27.29 -5.08
N LYS A 327 -6.06 -27.30 -6.39
CA LYS A 327 -5.63 -26.09 -7.12
C LYS A 327 -6.72 -25.03 -7.18
N GLU A 328 -7.98 -25.40 -7.38
CA GLU A 328 -9.11 -24.45 -7.36
C GLU A 328 -9.26 -23.78 -5.98
N ASP A 329 -9.11 -24.54 -4.91
CA ASP A 329 -9.14 -24.02 -3.53
C ASP A 329 -7.95 -23.09 -3.25
N GLU A 330 -6.75 -23.42 -3.73
CA GLU A 330 -5.55 -22.57 -3.64
C GLU A 330 -5.74 -21.23 -4.38
N VAL A 331 -6.20 -21.28 -5.64
CA VAL A 331 -6.47 -20.07 -6.44
C VAL A 331 -7.57 -19.23 -5.79
N SER A 332 -8.62 -19.86 -5.26
CA SER A 332 -9.70 -19.15 -4.56
C SER A 332 -9.22 -18.44 -3.29
N LYS A 333 -8.32 -19.07 -2.53
CA LYS A 333 -7.66 -18.43 -1.37
C LYS A 333 -6.80 -17.25 -1.80
N ARG A 334 -6.00 -17.39 -2.86
CA ARG A 334 -5.21 -16.29 -3.43
C ARG A 334 -6.09 -15.11 -3.86
N ILE A 335 -7.20 -15.38 -4.56
CA ILE A 335 -8.16 -14.33 -4.97
C ILE A 335 -8.72 -13.60 -3.74
N LYS A 336 -9.09 -14.32 -2.67
CA LYS A 336 -9.58 -13.70 -1.43
C LYS A 336 -8.51 -12.84 -0.76
N GLN A 337 -7.28 -13.33 -0.66
CA GLN A 337 -6.15 -12.57 -0.10
C GLN A 337 -5.90 -11.28 -0.89
N VAL A 338 -5.89 -11.36 -2.22
CA VAL A 338 -5.73 -10.19 -3.10
C VAL A 338 -6.88 -9.18 -2.91
N MET A 339 -8.12 -9.65 -2.70
CA MET A 339 -9.26 -8.78 -2.42
C MET A 339 -9.25 -8.16 -1.02
N GLU A 340 -8.75 -8.87 0.00
CA GLU A 340 -8.58 -8.34 1.35
C GLU A 340 -7.48 -7.26 1.41
N LEU A 341 -6.40 -7.43 0.63
CA LEU A 341 -5.34 -6.43 0.49
C LEU A 341 -5.85 -5.14 -0.18
N ALA A 342 -6.72 -5.27 -1.20
CA ALA A 342 -7.36 -4.11 -1.84
C ALA A 342 -8.29 -3.32 -0.89
N GLY A 343 -8.84 -3.97 0.15
CA GLY A 343 -9.71 -3.33 1.14
C GLY A 343 -8.99 -2.63 2.31
N LYS A 344 -7.68 -2.81 2.45
CA LYS A 344 -6.87 -2.36 3.60
C LYS A 344 -5.77 -1.35 3.24
N VAL A 345 -5.94 -0.61 2.16
CA VAL A 345 -4.97 0.42 1.74
C VAL A 345 -5.03 1.59 2.73
N GLU A 346 -4.24 1.51 3.81
CA GLU A 346 -4.03 2.63 4.73
C GLU A 346 -3.23 3.74 4.03
N LYS A 347 -3.49 5.01 4.39
CA LYS A 347 -2.70 6.18 3.95
C LYS A 347 -1.22 5.97 4.32
N GLY A 348 -0.39 5.56 3.36
CA GLY A 348 1.03 5.23 3.56
C GLY A 348 1.45 3.94 2.85
N SER A 349 0.50 3.05 2.51
CA SER A 349 0.72 1.86 1.68
C SER A 349 0.94 2.25 0.22
N ARG A 350 1.97 1.66 -0.42
CA ARG A 350 2.35 1.98 -1.80
C ARG A 350 2.65 0.71 -2.58
N PHE A 351 1.99 0.56 -3.71
CA PHE A 351 2.17 -0.57 -4.60
C PHE A 351 3.47 -0.43 -5.39
N VAL A 352 4.43 -1.30 -5.09
CA VAL A 352 5.72 -1.37 -5.80
C VAL A 352 5.84 -2.74 -6.46
N LYS A 353 6.11 -2.76 -7.76
CA LYS A 353 6.28 -4.02 -8.51
C LYS A 353 7.68 -4.61 -8.29
N LEU A 354 7.80 -5.91 -8.54
CA LEU A 354 9.07 -6.65 -8.49
C LEU A 354 10.21 -5.98 -9.28
N ASP A 355 9.96 -5.62 -10.55
CA ASP A 355 10.94 -5.00 -11.43
C ASP A 355 11.29 -3.57 -11.00
N GLU A 356 10.29 -2.80 -10.55
CA GLU A 356 10.48 -1.47 -10.00
C GLU A 356 11.32 -1.49 -8.71
N ALA A 357 10.99 -2.36 -7.76
CA ALA A 357 11.75 -2.52 -6.52
C ALA A 357 13.22 -2.86 -6.79
N ARG A 358 13.49 -3.72 -7.79
CA ARG A 358 14.85 -4.03 -8.21
C ARG A 358 15.59 -2.82 -8.76
N MET A 359 14.93 -2.01 -9.59
CA MET A 359 15.51 -0.80 -10.14
C MET A 359 15.81 0.23 -9.05
N LEU A 360 14.90 0.40 -8.08
CA LEU A 360 15.11 1.25 -6.91
C LEU A 360 16.33 0.80 -6.09
N GLU A 361 16.49 -0.51 -5.87
CA GLU A 361 17.65 -1.08 -5.17
C GLU A 361 18.96 -0.78 -5.91
N ILE A 362 19.01 -1.06 -7.22
CA ILE A 362 20.21 -0.81 -8.04
C ILE A 362 20.59 0.68 -8.01
N ASN A 363 19.59 1.56 -8.16
CA ASN A 363 19.79 3.00 -8.16
C ASN A 363 20.27 3.51 -6.80
N PHE A 364 19.65 3.08 -5.71
CA PHE A 364 20.05 3.46 -4.35
C PHE A 364 21.49 3.04 -4.07
N VAL A 365 21.83 1.77 -4.29
CA VAL A 365 23.19 1.23 -4.07
C VAL A 365 24.22 1.97 -4.91
N GLY A 366 23.94 2.18 -6.21
CA GLY A 366 24.83 2.89 -7.12
C GLY A 366 25.07 4.35 -6.69
N ARG A 367 24.02 5.04 -6.23
CA ARG A 367 24.10 6.42 -5.73
C ARG A 367 24.92 6.48 -4.45
N MET A 368 24.65 5.61 -3.48
CA MET A 368 25.39 5.58 -2.21
C MET A 368 26.88 5.34 -2.45
N LYS A 369 27.26 4.33 -3.23
CA LYS A 369 28.69 4.08 -3.55
C LYS A 369 29.36 5.28 -4.21
N SER A 370 28.64 6.02 -5.05
CA SER A 370 29.20 7.22 -5.71
C SER A 370 29.46 8.37 -4.75
N LYS A 371 28.61 8.57 -3.73
CA LYS A 371 28.73 9.66 -2.74
C LYS A 371 29.88 9.47 -1.76
N PHE A 372 30.39 8.24 -1.63
CA PHE A 372 31.54 7.90 -0.77
C PHE A 372 32.89 7.79 -1.50
N LYS A 373 32.97 8.22 -2.78
CA LYS A 373 34.22 8.20 -3.55
C LYS A 373 35.22 9.27 -3.10
N ASP A 374 34.70 10.46 -2.79
CA ASP A 374 35.51 11.63 -2.47
C ASP A 374 35.62 11.85 -0.95
N GLU A 375 36.37 12.88 -0.56
CA GLU A 375 36.46 13.31 0.83
C GLU A 375 35.13 13.94 1.28
N ILE A 376 34.67 13.55 2.46
CA ILE A 376 33.38 13.96 2.99
C ILE A 376 33.61 14.83 4.22
N LYS A 377 32.94 15.98 4.26
CA LYS A 377 32.93 16.85 5.43
C LYS A 377 31.72 16.51 6.31
N LEU A 378 31.97 16.04 7.52
CA LEU A 378 30.95 15.71 8.52
C LEU A 378 31.29 16.42 9.83
N LEU A 379 30.32 17.10 10.45
CA LEU A 379 30.50 17.82 11.73
C LEU A 379 31.74 18.74 11.73
N SER A 380 31.95 19.46 10.62
CA SER A 380 33.14 20.32 10.38
C SER A 380 34.50 19.60 10.35
N ARG A 381 34.53 18.27 10.30
CA ARG A 381 35.73 17.43 10.16
C ARG A 381 35.73 16.75 8.80
N ASN A 382 36.92 16.44 8.30
CA ASN A 382 37.06 15.74 7.03
C ASN A 382 37.27 14.24 7.25
N PHE A 383 36.54 13.43 6.51
CA PHE A 383 36.60 11.99 6.54
C PHE A 383 36.91 11.45 5.15
N LYS A 384 37.61 10.30 5.10
CA LYS A 384 37.81 9.54 3.87
C LYS A 384 37.32 8.11 4.06
N ALA A 385 36.64 7.57 3.05
CA ALA A 385 36.30 6.16 3.01
C ALA A 385 37.58 5.32 2.88
N THR A 386 37.79 4.41 3.83
CA THR A 386 38.86 3.40 3.82
C THR A 386 38.40 2.09 3.21
N SER A 387 37.11 1.78 3.29
CA SER A 387 36.47 0.67 2.60
C SER A 387 35.04 1.03 2.17
N VAL A 388 34.60 0.45 1.05
CA VAL A 388 33.23 0.51 0.53
C VAL A 388 32.88 -0.89 0.03
N GLU A 389 32.04 -1.60 0.76
CA GLU A 389 31.65 -2.98 0.48
C GLU A 389 30.16 -3.06 0.18
N GLU A 390 29.77 -3.91 -0.76
CA GLU A 390 28.36 -4.15 -1.14
C GLU A 390 28.03 -5.61 -0.87
N LYS A 391 26.94 -5.87 -0.14
CA LYS A 391 26.47 -7.23 0.17
C LYS A 391 24.96 -7.34 0.04
N GLY A 392 24.48 -8.45 -0.52
CA GLY A 392 23.08 -8.84 -0.40
C GLY A 392 22.81 -9.41 0.99
N THR A 393 21.65 -9.09 1.58
CA THR A 393 21.27 -9.58 2.90
C THR A 393 20.17 -10.64 2.84
N PHE A 394 19.50 -10.76 1.70
CA PHE A 394 18.45 -11.75 1.47
C PHE A 394 18.94 -12.97 0.68
N ASP A 395 18.62 -14.17 1.18
CA ASP A 395 18.89 -15.43 0.47
C ASP A 395 17.70 -15.85 -0.41
N LYS A 396 17.93 -15.83 -1.73
CA LYS A 396 16.93 -16.21 -2.74
C LYS A 396 16.87 -17.71 -3.04
N SER A 397 17.77 -18.52 -2.46
CA SER A 397 17.90 -19.94 -2.76
C SER A 397 16.57 -20.71 -2.61
N GLY A 398 15.75 -20.34 -1.62
CA GLY A 398 14.44 -20.94 -1.35
C GLY A 398 13.35 -20.70 -2.42
N TYR A 399 13.61 -19.80 -3.38
CA TYR A 399 12.72 -19.48 -4.50
C TYR A 399 13.23 -20.02 -5.85
N ALA A 400 14.42 -20.63 -5.87
CA ALA A 400 14.95 -21.28 -7.05
C ALA A 400 14.00 -22.42 -7.50
N GLY A 401 13.62 -22.42 -8.77
CA GLY A 401 12.67 -23.39 -9.33
C GLY A 401 11.18 -23.10 -9.07
N LYS A 402 10.85 -22.16 -8.19
CA LYS A 402 9.47 -21.64 -8.01
C LYS A 402 9.18 -20.46 -8.93
N LEU A 403 10.21 -19.65 -9.20
CA LEU A 403 10.16 -18.50 -10.09
C LEU A 403 10.92 -18.76 -11.39
N SER A 404 10.57 -18.02 -12.44
CA SER A 404 11.39 -18.00 -13.65
C SER A 404 12.77 -17.40 -13.35
N GLU A 405 13.79 -17.75 -14.14
CA GLU A 405 15.15 -17.20 -13.95
C GLU A 405 15.15 -15.66 -14.04
N ARG A 406 14.29 -15.10 -14.88
CA ARG A 406 14.11 -13.65 -15.03
C ARG A 406 13.53 -13.03 -13.75
N ASP A 407 12.47 -13.60 -13.21
CA ASP A 407 11.79 -13.05 -12.02
C ASP A 407 12.66 -13.20 -10.78
N LEU A 408 13.37 -14.33 -10.63
CA LEU A 408 14.31 -14.56 -9.54
C LEU A 408 15.44 -13.51 -9.52
N LYS A 409 15.92 -13.08 -10.69
CA LYS A 409 16.91 -11.99 -10.82
C LYS A 409 16.35 -10.62 -10.43
N ASN A 410 15.04 -10.43 -10.55
CA ASN A 410 14.34 -9.19 -10.20
C ASN A 410 13.86 -9.14 -8.75
N VAL A 411 13.94 -10.22 -7.98
CA VAL A 411 13.70 -10.13 -6.52
C VAL A 411 14.78 -9.20 -5.93
N PRO A 412 14.47 -8.26 -5.01
CA PRO A 412 15.52 -7.48 -4.35
C PRO A 412 16.42 -8.36 -3.47
N ASP A 413 17.71 -8.03 -3.35
CA ASP A 413 18.62 -8.73 -2.43
C ASP A 413 18.65 -8.09 -1.02
N ASN A 414 17.84 -7.05 -0.78
CA ASN A 414 17.98 -6.11 0.34
C ASN A 414 19.45 -5.67 0.50
N ARG A 415 20.03 -5.12 -0.57
CA ARG A 415 21.45 -4.80 -0.62
C ARG A 415 21.84 -3.75 0.42
N MET A 416 22.99 -3.98 1.02
CA MET A 416 23.63 -3.07 1.95
C MET A 416 24.99 -2.62 1.40
N VAL A 417 25.25 -1.32 1.47
CA VAL A 417 26.57 -0.71 1.25
C VAL A 417 27.16 -0.36 2.61
N GLU A 418 28.23 -1.05 3.00
CA GLU A 418 29.00 -0.74 4.22
C GLU A 418 30.20 0.14 3.87
N VAL A 419 30.31 1.29 4.53
CA VAL A 419 31.41 2.24 4.33
C VAL A 419 32.11 2.50 5.66
N ARG A 420 33.43 2.29 5.70
CA ARG A 420 34.23 2.69 6.86
C ARG A 420 34.87 4.03 6.58
N LEU A 421 34.56 5.02 7.41
CA LEU A 421 35.09 6.37 7.34
C LEU A 421 36.13 6.58 8.44
N LYS A 422 37.25 7.21 8.08
CA LYS A 422 38.30 7.58 9.02
C LYS A 422 38.59 9.07 8.94
N GLU A 423 38.64 9.72 10.09
CA GLU A 423 38.94 11.16 10.19
C GLU A 423 40.35 11.46 9.67
N LYS A 424 40.47 12.51 8.84
CA LYS A 424 41.75 13.05 8.41
C LYS A 424 42.25 14.08 9.43
N LYS A 425 43.10 13.61 10.34
CA LYS A 425 43.82 14.46 11.30
C LYS A 425 45.30 14.08 11.40
N LEU A 426 46.16 15.08 11.66
CA LEU A 426 47.61 14.91 11.77
C LEU A 426 48.04 14.39 13.17
N PHE A 427 47.34 14.78 14.24
CA PHE A 427 47.67 14.42 15.62
C PHE A 427 46.41 14.03 16.41
N GLY A 428 46.52 13.03 17.30
CA GLY A 428 45.45 12.53 18.17
C GLY A 428 44.76 11.25 17.67
N LYS A 429 43.86 10.69 18.50
CA LYS A 429 43.02 9.53 18.13
C LYS A 429 42.07 9.96 17.01
N LYS A 430 42.10 9.24 15.88
CA LYS A 430 41.20 9.46 14.75
C LYS A 430 39.86 8.82 15.05
N GLU A 431 38.79 9.53 14.74
CA GLU A 431 37.45 8.97 14.79
C GLU A 431 37.20 8.00 13.62
N GLU A 432 36.50 6.91 13.91
CA GLU A 432 36.07 5.92 12.92
C GLU A 432 34.55 5.77 12.98
N ILE A 433 33.91 5.88 11.81
CA ILE A 433 32.46 5.80 11.63
C ILE A 433 32.18 4.70 10.61
N THR A 434 31.28 3.77 10.95
CA THR A 434 30.79 2.78 9.99
C THR A 434 29.41 3.22 9.52
N VAL A 435 29.26 3.48 8.23
CA VAL A 435 27.99 3.82 7.61
C VAL A 435 27.43 2.57 6.96
N ARG A 436 26.16 2.24 7.22
CA ARG A 436 25.44 1.17 6.54
C ARG A 436 24.27 1.78 5.80
N ALA A 437 24.37 1.82 4.49
CA ALA A 437 23.26 2.22 3.64
C ALA A 437 22.52 0.98 3.16
N LEU A 438 21.29 0.77 3.64
CA LEU A 438 20.50 -0.42 3.38
C LEU A 438 19.33 -0.08 2.47
N PHE A 439 19.19 -0.79 1.36
CA PHE A 439 17.90 -0.95 0.71
C PHE A 439 17.15 -2.03 1.49
N TYR A 440 15.97 -1.69 2.02
CA TYR A 440 15.25 -2.58 2.91
C TYR A 440 13.77 -2.64 2.52
N GLY A 441 13.34 -3.82 2.08
CA GLY A 441 11.94 -4.15 1.83
C GLY A 441 11.64 -5.58 2.27
N ARG A 442 10.57 -6.17 1.74
CA ARG A 442 10.19 -7.58 1.96
C ARG A 442 10.34 -8.43 0.69
N PRO A 443 11.57 -8.86 0.33
CA PRO A 443 11.82 -9.70 -0.85
C PRO A 443 10.89 -10.89 -1.00
N GLU A 444 10.41 -11.47 0.10
CA GLU A 444 9.46 -12.58 0.13
C GLU A 444 8.12 -12.19 -0.51
N ARG A 445 7.61 -10.98 -0.24
CA ARG A 445 6.38 -10.46 -0.86
C ARG A 445 6.53 -10.32 -2.36
N TYR A 446 7.66 -9.78 -2.81
CA TYR A 446 7.97 -9.67 -4.24
C TYR A 446 8.13 -11.05 -4.89
N ALA A 447 8.73 -12.02 -4.20
CA ALA A 447 8.92 -13.37 -4.71
C ALA A 447 7.61 -14.19 -4.77
N GLU A 448 6.66 -13.96 -3.86
CA GLU A 448 5.41 -14.72 -3.78
C GLU A 448 4.24 -14.07 -4.53
N ALA A 449 4.12 -12.74 -4.43
CA ALA A 449 3.02 -11.97 -4.99
C ALA A 449 3.41 -11.14 -6.22
N GLY A 450 4.70 -10.91 -6.47
CA GLY A 450 5.20 -10.07 -7.57
C GLY A 450 5.19 -8.56 -7.28
N PHE A 451 4.77 -8.16 -6.08
CA PHE A 451 4.70 -6.78 -5.62
C PHE A 451 4.67 -6.72 -4.08
N ASP A 452 4.89 -5.54 -3.52
CA ASP A 452 4.61 -5.22 -2.12
C ASP A 452 3.75 -3.95 -2.06
N THR A 453 2.86 -3.87 -1.07
CA THR A 453 2.02 -2.69 -0.81
C THR A 453 2.23 -2.12 0.58
N ASP A 454 2.74 -2.93 1.49
CA ASP A 454 2.73 -2.60 2.90
C ASP A 454 3.96 -1.70 3.18
N PRO A 455 3.84 -0.66 4.01
CA PRO A 455 5.01 0.07 4.49
C PRO A 455 5.79 -0.78 5.51
N LEU A 456 7.06 -0.45 5.74
CA LEU A 456 7.83 -1.09 6.81
C LEU A 456 7.30 -0.68 8.19
N GLU A 457 7.31 -1.62 9.12
CA GLU A 457 6.79 -1.45 10.47
C GLU A 457 7.90 -1.13 11.49
N LEU A 458 7.50 -0.67 12.67
CA LEU A 458 8.46 -0.37 13.75
C LEU A 458 9.27 -1.60 14.17
N ALA A 459 8.69 -2.80 14.07
CA ALA A 459 9.38 -4.05 14.37
C ALA A 459 10.56 -4.30 13.42
N ASP A 460 10.39 -3.97 12.14
CA ASP A 460 11.42 -4.12 11.10
C ASP A 460 12.62 -3.21 11.41
N ILE A 461 12.35 -1.95 11.81
CA ILE A 461 13.39 -0.98 12.17
C ILE A 461 14.09 -1.37 13.47
N ASN A 462 13.34 -1.87 14.46
CA ASN A 462 13.90 -2.31 15.74
C ASN A 462 14.92 -3.44 15.58
N ALA A 463 14.67 -4.39 14.66
CA ALA A 463 15.62 -5.45 14.37
C ALA A 463 16.97 -4.89 13.90
N LEU A 464 16.96 -3.95 12.95
CA LEU A 464 18.17 -3.30 12.44
C LEU A 464 18.92 -2.52 13.53
N LEU A 465 18.19 -1.85 14.42
CA LEU A 465 18.78 -1.08 15.52
C LEU A 465 19.45 -1.96 16.57
N VAL A 466 18.83 -3.11 16.90
CA VAL A 466 19.41 -4.08 17.84
C VAL A 466 20.73 -4.63 17.29
N ASP A 467 20.73 -5.07 16.04
CA ASP A 467 21.94 -5.60 15.37
C ASP A 467 23.06 -4.56 15.35
N ALA A 468 22.74 -3.32 14.97
CA ALA A 468 23.73 -2.23 14.95
C ALA A 468 24.28 -1.91 16.35
N ARG A 469 23.44 -1.94 17.39
CA ARG A 469 23.88 -1.66 18.77
C ARG A 469 24.81 -2.75 19.29
N ASP A 470 24.51 -4.01 19.01
CA ASP A 470 25.31 -5.14 19.49
C ASP A 470 26.70 -5.19 18.82
N GLU A 471 26.81 -4.64 17.61
CA GLU A 471 28.05 -4.54 16.85
C GLU A 471 28.87 -3.27 17.12
N ALA A 472 28.23 -2.19 17.60
CA ALA A 472 28.86 -0.89 17.86
C ALA A 472 29.75 -0.89 19.13
N LYS A 473 30.76 -1.77 19.16
CA LYS A 473 31.67 -1.99 20.31
C LYS A 473 32.84 -1.00 20.37
N ASN A 474 33.31 -0.49 19.23
CA ASN A 474 34.50 0.37 19.12
C ASN A 474 34.36 1.48 18.06
N GLY A 475 33.28 2.27 18.12
CA GLY A 475 33.01 3.35 17.18
C GLY A 475 31.53 3.58 17.00
N ARG A 476 31.16 4.49 16.09
CA ARG A 476 29.76 4.79 15.78
C ARG A 476 29.31 4.05 14.51
N ILE A 477 28.09 3.51 14.55
CA ILE A 477 27.39 3.00 13.37
C ILE A 477 26.30 3.98 12.97
N VAL A 478 26.25 4.37 11.69
CA VAL A 478 25.17 5.20 11.12
C VAL A 478 24.38 4.33 10.15
N LEU A 479 23.11 4.10 10.48
CA LEU A 479 22.16 3.39 9.65
C LEU A 479 21.42 4.37 8.74
N LEU A 480 21.55 4.17 7.44
CA LEU A 480 20.82 4.89 6.40
C LEU A 480 19.90 3.89 5.70
N VAL A 481 18.64 3.81 6.12
CA VAL A 481 17.70 2.77 5.67
C VAL A 481 16.75 3.36 4.65
N ALA A 482 16.73 2.80 3.44
CA ALA A 482 15.89 3.24 2.36
C ALA A 482 14.82 2.18 2.04
N SER A 483 13.55 2.60 2.05
CA SER A 483 12.40 1.72 1.82
C SER A 483 11.75 2.02 0.46
N PRO A 484 11.45 0.99 -0.35
CA PRO A 484 10.67 1.16 -1.58
C PRO A 484 9.20 1.47 -1.31
N THR A 485 8.62 0.91 -0.24
CA THR A 485 7.19 1.08 0.11
C THR A 485 6.98 2.13 1.21
N GLY A 486 8.04 2.80 1.65
CA GLY A 486 8.01 3.77 2.73
C GLY A 486 7.92 3.12 4.13
N PHE A 487 7.46 3.91 5.09
CA PHE A 487 7.42 3.58 6.51
C PHE A 487 6.05 3.86 7.10
N GLU A 488 5.64 3.07 8.09
CA GLU A 488 4.40 3.29 8.83
C GLU A 488 4.46 4.64 9.57
N LYS A 489 3.36 5.41 9.55
CA LYS A 489 3.29 6.76 10.13
C LYS A 489 3.77 6.83 11.58
N ARG A 490 3.48 5.80 12.39
CA ARG A 490 3.89 5.79 13.80
C ARG A 490 5.41 5.78 13.99
N ILE A 491 6.20 5.33 13.01
CA ILE A 491 7.67 5.32 13.08
C ILE A 491 8.20 6.75 13.24
N ALA A 492 7.60 7.73 12.55
CA ALA A 492 7.97 9.13 12.70
C ALA A 492 7.83 9.61 14.16
N ASN A 493 6.83 9.12 14.90
CA ASN A 493 6.61 9.46 16.31
C ASN A 493 7.67 8.87 17.27
N TYR A 494 8.44 7.86 16.83
CA TYR A 494 9.52 7.26 17.64
C TYR A 494 10.92 7.72 17.21
N VAL A 495 11.03 8.35 16.04
CA VAL A 495 12.32 8.81 15.49
C VAL A 495 12.44 10.33 15.56
N ASN A 496 11.34 11.07 15.37
CA ASN A 496 11.32 12.53 15.24
C ASN A 496 10.09 13.15 15.94
N SER A 497 9.82 12.77 17.19
CA SER A 497 8.77 13.37 18.00
C SER A 497 9.27 14.57 18.82
N ASN A 498 8.36 15.53 19.06
CA ASN A 498 8.58 16.62 20.02
C ASN A 498 8.57 16.12 21.48
N ASP A 499 8.08 14.90 21.73
CA ASP A 499 8.21 14.21 23.02
C ASP A 499 9.59 13.54 23.10
N PHE A 500 10.62 14.31 23.47
CA PHE A 500 12.03 13.91 23.41
C PHE A 500 12.37 12.57 24.08
N HIS A 501 11.60 12.14 25.09
CA HIS A 501 11.79 10.85 25.77
C HIS A 501 11.39 9.62 24.92
N ARG A 502 10.63 9.82 23.84
CA ARG A 502 10.20 8.77 22.91
C ARG A 502 11.14 8.59 21.74
N ASN A 503 12.02 9.55 21.48
CA ASN A 503 12.94 9.50 20.35
C ASN A 503 14.03 8.46 20.62
N PHE A 504 14.34 7.68 19.59
CA PHE A 504 15.52 6.82 19.63
C PHE A 504 16.78 7.68 19.81
N ILE A 505 17.52 7.40 20.89
CA ILE A 505 18.83 7.97 21.19
C ILE A 505 19.73 6.82 21.59
N SER A 506 20.87 6.70 20.92
CA SER A 506 21.92 5.74 21.25
C SER A 506 23.26 6.44 21.24
N GLU A 507 24.13 6.05 22.17
CA GLU A 507 25.47 6.61 22.29
C GLU A 507 26.29 6.36 21.01
N ASN A 508 26.14 5.18 20.40
CA ASN A 508 26.99 4.72 19.30
C ASN A 508 26.23 4.35 18.03
N VAL A 509 24.91 4.55 17.96
CA VAL A 509 24.09 4.26 16.78
C VAL A 509 23.27 5.47 16.40
N SER A 510 23.29 5.84 15.12
CA SER A 510 22.48 6.90 14.54
C SER A 510 21.61 6.33 13.42
N LEU A 511 20.39 6.84 13.26
CA LEU A 511 19.41 6.36 12.29
C LEU A 511 18.88 7.49 11.42
N ALA A 512 18.88 7.28 10.11
CA ALA A 512 18.11 8.06 9.15
C ALA A 512 17.38 7.13 8.18
N LEU A 513 16.11 7.41 7.95
CA LEU A 513 15.23 6.64 7.06
C LEU A 513 14.94 7.47 5.81
N LEU A 514 14.90 6.81 4.66
CA LEU A 514 14.59 7.41 3.36
C LEU A 514 13.45 6.66 2.70
N ASP A 515 12.37 7.36 2.39
CA ASP A 515 11.36 6.89 1.46
C ASP A 515 11.87 7.12 0.03
N LEU A 516 12.09 6.04 -0.72
CA LEU A 516 12.73 6.10 -2.04
C LEU A 516 11.84 6.73 -3.12
N GLU A 517 10.53 6.77 -2.93
CA GLU A 517 9.60 7.28 -3.93
C GLU A 517 9.16 8.71 -3.61
N SER A 518 8.92 9.06 -2.33
CA SER A 518 8.61 10.45 -1.96
C SER A 518 9.87 11.31 -1.76
N GLY A 519 11.02 10.69 -1.50
CA GLY A 519 12.24 11.36 -1.06
C GLY A 519 12.18 11.84 0.40
N GLU A 520 11.16 11.43 1.16
CA GLU A 520 11.00 11.82 2.56
C GLU A 520 12.14 11.24 3.43
N LEU A 521 12.73 12.10 4.26
CA LEU A 521 13.78 11.75 5.19
C LEU A 521 13.25 11.82 6.63
N ILE A 522 13.35 10.72 7.37
CA ILE A 522 12.92 10.64 8.77
C ILE A 522 14.15 10.36 9.63
N TYR A 523 14.54 11.32 10.46
CA TYR A 523 15.66 11.19 11.39
C TYR A 523 15.42 12.06 12.62
N ASN A 524 16.14 11.77 13.72
CA ASN A 524 16.07 12.60 14.93
C ASN A 524 16.89 13.88 14.72
N PRO A 525 16.29 15.10 14.72
CA PRO A 525 17.01 16.35 14.48
C PRO A 525 18.04 16.68 15.57
N HIS A 526 17.95 16.01 16.73
CA HIS A 526 18.91 16.12 17.83
C HIS A 526 20.07 15.11 17.74
N ASP A 527 20.04 14.18 16.79
CA ASP A 527 21.19 13.32 16.47
C ASP A 527 22.09 14.04 15.46
N GLU A 528 23.23 14.54 15.94
CA GLU A 528 24.19 15.30 15.13
C GLU A 528 24.70 14.52 13.92
N TYR A 529 24.89 13.19 14.05
CA TYR A 529 25.38 12.37 12.96
C TYR A 529 24.27 12.10 11.95
N ALA A 530 23.08 11.72 12.39
CA ALA A 530 21.95 11.52 11.48
C ALA A 530 21.70 12.78 10.63
N LYS A 531 21.74 13.96 11.27
CA LYS A 531 21.67 15.27 10.60
C LYS A 531 22.83 15.51 9.63
N ALA A 532 24.07 15.19 10.01
CA ALA A 532 25.24 15.37 9.14
C ALA A 532 25.19 14.47 7.88
N PHE A 533 24.51 13.32 7.95
CA PHE A 533 24.35 12.40 6.83
C PHE A 533 23.12 12.70 5.95
N GLU A 534 22.24 13.63 6.33
CA GLU A 534 21.07 14.02 5.54
C GLU A 534 21.42 14.35 4.06
N PRO A 535 22.42 15.20 3.75
CA PRO A 535 22.74 15.53 2.35
C PRO A 535 23.21 14.31 1.55
N ILE A 536 23.85 13.36 2.23
CA ILE A 536 24.33 12.12 1.61
C ILE A 536 23.16 11.19 1.33
N LEU A 537 22.12 11.18 2.17
CA LEU A 537 20.97 10.30 2.01
C LEU A 537 19.96 10.79 0.96
N ARG A 538 19.95 12.08 0.60
CA ARG A 538 19.07 12.62 -0.47
C ARG A 538 19.23 11.87 -1.80
N LEU A 539 18.15 11.63 -2.52
CA LEU A 539 18.19 10.90 -3.79
C LEU A 539 18.95 11.64 -4.90
N GLU A 540 18.85 12.96 -4.90
CA GLU A 540 19.46 13.85 -5.89
C GLU A 540 20.96 14.07 -5.57
N ARG A 541 21.78 14.15 -6.62
CA ARG A 541 23.19 14.56 -6.49
C ARG A 541 23.33 16.08 -6.57
N ASP A 542 24.38 16.62 -5.96
CA ASP A 542 24.69 18.06 -6.02
C ASP A 542 24.82 18.58 -7.46
N ASN A 543 25.35 17.77 -8.38
CA ASN A 543 25.43 18.14 -9.81
C ASN A 543 24.07 18.10 -10.53
N GLU A 544 23.17 17.17 -10.16
CA GLU A 544 21.79 17.11 -10.66
C GLU A 544 20.99 18.31 -10.16
N LEU A 545 21.18 18.66 -8.88
CA LEU A 545 20.63 19.85 -8.25
C LEU A 545 21.17 21.15 -8.89
N ILE A 546 22.48 21.29 -9.06
CA ILE A 546 23.10 22.41 -9.78
C ILE A 546 22.57 22.50 -11.21
N SER A 547 22.40 21.37 -11.91
CA SER A 547 21.84 21.37 -13.27
C SER A 547 20.40 21.86 -13.30
N LYS A 548 19.58 21.52 -12.30
CA LYS A 548 18.22 22.08 -12.14
C LYS A 548 18.27 23.59 -11.92
N VAL A 549 19.16 24.06 -11.04
CA VAL A 549 19.37 25.51 -10.82
C VAL A 549 19.80 26.18 -12.12
N LYS A 550 20.77 25.61 -12.85
CA LYS A 550 21.23 26.15 -14.14
C LYS A 550 20.10 26.27 -15.15
N ASN A 551 19.29 25.22 -15.32
CA ASN A 551 18.16 25.25 -16.24
C ASN A 551 17.13 26.32 -15.84
N PHE A 552 16.80 26.43 -14.55
CA PHE A 552 15.92 27.47 -14.03
C PHE A 552 16.46 28.88 -14.33
N LEU A 553 17.75 29.11 -14.08
CA LEU A 553 18.39 30.39 -14.33
C LEU A 553 18.40 30.73 -15.82
N GLU A 554 18.72 29.77 -16.69
CA GLU A 554 18.72 29.97 -18.14
C GLU A 554 17.30 30.28 -18.67
N GLU A 555 16.26 29.56 -18.21
CA GLU A 555 14.86 29.86 -18.59
C GLU A 555 14.45 31.27 -18.20
N ARG A 556 14.82 31.72 -17.00
CA ARG A 556 14.50 33.08 -16.52
C ARG A 556 15.31 34.15 -17.26
N ILE A 557 16.58 33.91 -17.56
CA ILE A 557 17.39 34.81 -18.40
C ILE A 557 16.81 34.91 -19.81
N LEU A 558 16.31 33.80 -20.38
CA LEU A 558 15.65 33.82 -21.69
C LEU A 558 14.38 34.70 -21.69
N GLN A 559 13.66 34.74 -20.57
CA GLN A 559 12.43 35.55 -20.44
C GLN A 559 12.70 37.02 -20.13
N LYS A 560 13.60 37.31 -19.17
CA LYS A 560 13.80 38.65 -18.59
C LYS A 560 15.14 39.30 -18.95
N GLY A 561 16.07 38.55 -19.55
CA GLY A 561 17.43 38.97 -19.85
C GLY A 561 18.43 38.90 -18.69
N TYR A 562 17.94 38.83 -17.44
CA TYR A 562 18.74 38.70 -16.22
C TYR A 562 17.97 37.98 -15.12
N VAL A 563 18.69 37.52 -14.09
CA VAL A 563 18.13 36.93 -12.86
C VAL A 563 18.87 37.49 -11.65
N ARG A 564 18.12 37.92 -10.63
CA ARG A 564 18.70 38.37 -9.36
C ARG A 564 19.04 37.18 -8.47
N LEU A 565 20.13 37.28 -7.73
CA LEU A 565 20.53 36.30 -6.73
C LEU A 565 19.41 36.10 -5.70
N GLU A 566 18.83 37.19 -5.20
CA GLU A 566 17.74 37.16 -4.23
C GLU A 566 16.52 36.41 -4.78
N GLU A 567 16.13 36.66 -6.03
CA GLU A 567 15.02 35.98 -6.71
C GLU A 567 15.29 34.47 -6.89
N ALA A 568 16.52 34.10 -7.25
CA ALA A 568 16.87 32.69 -7.37
C ALA A 568 17.09 32.01 -6.01
N ALA A 569 17.46 32.78 -4.98
CA ALA A 569 17.63 32.31 -3.60
C ALA A 569 16.30 32.10 -2.87
N GLU A 570 15.17 32.54 -3.44
CA GLU A 570 13.82 32.17 -2.99
C GLU A 570 13.50 30.69 -3.29
N GLU A 571 14.06 30.14 -4.38
CA GLU A 571 13.79 28.76 -4.86
C GLU A 571 14.90 27.76 -4.50
N PHE A 572 16.14 28.25 -4.36
CA PHE A 572 17.32 27.42 -4.12
C PHE A 572 18.20 28.02 -3.04
N THR A 573 19.10 27.23 -2.45
CA THR A 573 20.04 27.79 -1.47
C THR A 573 20.99 28.79 -2.14
N GLU A 574 21.25 29.91 -1.47
CA GLU A 574 22.09 30.99 -2.01
C GLU A 574 23.46 30.50 -2.50
N ASP A 575 24.07 29.54 -1.79
CA ASP A 575 25.34 28.92 -2.17
C ASP A 575 25.26 28.15 -3.50
N MET A 576 24.17 27.39 -3.72
CA MET A 576 23.95 26.68 -4.98
C MET A 576 23.68 27.63 -6.14
N VAL A 577 22.95 28.72 -5.89
CA VAL A 577 22.70 29.76 -6.89
C VAL A 577 24.00 30.47 -7.27
N LYS A 578 24.82 30.86 -6.27
CA LYS A 578 26.14 31.46 -6.51
C LYS A 578 27.06 30.52 -7.29
N GLN A 579 27.05 29.23 -6.96
CA GLN A 579 27.81 28.22 -7.69
C GLN A 579 27.32 28.12 -9.14
N ALA A 580 26.01 28.02 -9.36
CA ALA A 580 25.42 27.97 -10.70
C ALA A 580 25.71 29.25 -11.51
N PHE A 581 25.65 30.44 -10.89
CA PHE A 581 26.03 31.71 -11.51
C PHE A 581 27.48 31.69 -12.02
N HIS A 582 28.40 31.19 -11.21
CA HIS A 582 29.81 31.08 -11.56
C HIS A 582 30.09 30.02 -12.64
N GLU A 583 29.37 28.90 -12.63
CA GLU A 583 29.52 27.89 -13.69
C GLU A 583 28.93 28.38 -15.02
N LEU A 584 27.74 28.99 -14.99
CA LEU A 584 27.09 29.55 -16.19
C LEU A 584 27.88 30.71 -16.80
N SER A 585 28.55 31.54 -16.00
CA SER A 585 29.42 32.59 -16.54
C SER A 585 30.64 32.05 -17.27
N LYS A 586 31.15 30.88 -16.86
CA LYS A 586 32.26 30.19 -17.55
C LYS A 586 31.83 29.39 -18.78
N GLU A 587 30.67 28.74 -18.71
CA GLU A 587 30.21 27.78 -19.72
C GLU A 587 29.46 28.43 -20.88
N ARG A 588 28.69 29.50 -20.62
CA ARG A 588 27.66 30.01 -21.52
C ARG A 588 27.79 31.52 -21.83
N GLY A 589 28.85 32.17 -21.33
CA GLY A 589 29.09 33.60 -21.59
C GLY A 589 28.12 34.53 -20.87
N TYR A 590 27.51 34.09 -19.77
CA TYR A 590 26.74 35.00 -18.90
C TYR A 590 27.70 35.82 -18.02
N ILE A 591 27.26 36.99 -17.56
CA ILE A 591 28.05 37.86 -16.71
C ILE A 591 27.36 37.96 -15.35
N THR A 592 28.14 37.90 -14.27
CA THR A 592 27.65 38.27 -12.95
C THR A 592 28.03 39.71 -12.62
N LYS A 593 27.07 40.51 -12.13
CA LYS A 593 27.32 41.92 -11.78
C LYS A 593 26.48 42.34 -10.60
N PHE A 594 27.01 43.25 -9.78
CA PHE A 594 26.20 43.96 -8.79
C PHE A 594 25.64 45.24 -9.42
N VAL A 595 24.33 45.41 -9.38
CA VAL A 595 23.64 46.58 -9.93
C VAL A 595 23.00 47.36 -8.77
N ASP A 596 23.32 48.64 -8.66
CA ASP A 596 22.84 49.47 -7.56
C ASP A 596 21.31 49.58 -7.58
N GLY A 597 20.69 49.41 -6.41
CA GLY A 597 19.23 49.29 -6.26
C GLY A 597 18.58 47.99 -6.75
N VAL A 598 19.32 47.07 -7.37
CA VAL A 598 18.80 45.80 -7.92
C VAL A 598 19.46 44.56 -7.29
N GLY A 599 20.71 44.65 -6.83
CA GLY A 599 21.43 43.57 -6.18
C GLY A 599 22.39 42.80 -7.09
N TYR A 600 22.83 41.62 -6.65
CA TYR A 600 23.73 40.75 -7.43
C TYR A 600 22.93 39.97 -8.48
N VAL A 601 23.32 40.03 -9.75
CA VAL A 601 22.56 39.43 -10.86
C VAL A 601 23.44 38.58 -11.78
N LEU A 602 22.84 37.59 -12.42
CA LEU A 602 23.36 36.88 -13.59
C LEU A 602 22.63 37.40 -14.83
N VAL A 603 23.36 37.82 -15.85
CA VAL A 603 22.80 38.51 -17.01
C VAL A 603 23.44 38.03 -18.31
N ARG A 604 22.70 38.10 -19.41
CA ARG A 604 23.24 37.82 -20.74
C ARG A 604 24.25 38.90 -21.15
N GLU A 605 25.39 38.48 -21.69
CA GLU A 605 26.38 39.40 -22.26
C GLU A 605 25.74 40.29 -23.34
N GLY A 606 25.85 41.61 -23.16
CA GLY A 606 25.23 42.64 -24.03
C GLY A 606 23.81 43.10 -23.63
N PHE A 607 23.24 42.61 -22.52
CA PHE A 607 21.90 43.05 -22.06
C PHE A 607 21.92 44.31 -21.16
N LEU A 608 23.05 44.64 -20.54
CA LEU A 608 23.23 45.83 -19.70
C LEU A 608 23.82 47.02 -20.46
#